data_AF-A0A933ZYX9-F1
#
_entry.id   AF-A0A933ZYX9-F1
#
_cell.length_a   1.000
_cell.length_b   1.000
_cell.length_c   1.000
_cell.angle_alpha   90.00
_cell.angle_beta   90.00
_cell.angle_gamma   90.00
#
_symmetry.space_group_name_H-M   'P 1'
#
loop_
_entity.id
_entity.type
_entity.pdbx_description
1 polymer ?
#
loop_
_entity_poly.entity_id
_entity_poly.type
_entity_poly.pdbx_seq_one_letter_code
_entity_poly.pdbx_strand_id
1 'polypeptide(L)'
;GQAWELTHEAGSEGPLDERTVRLVKLGIAMAAMREGAVHSGVRKALDSGATRDEILQTVALLAGTIGFSSAVAVYTWVQDVFGEEQGG
;
A
#
# COMPACT_ATOMS: atom_id res chain seq x y z
N GLY A 1 5.43 22.10 9.79
CA GLY A 1 5.00 22.54 11.13
C GLY A 1 5.30 21.44 12.11
N GLN A 2 5.67 21.77 13.35
CA GLN A 2 6.24 20.84 14.34
C GLN A 2 5.45 19.53 14.52
N ALA A 3 4.11 19.56 14.39
CA ALA A 3 3.27 18.37 14.44
C ALA A 3 3.52 17.37 13.29
N TRP A 4 3.88 17.85 12.10
CA TRP A 4 4.16 17.01 10.93
C TRP A 4 5.53 16.33 11.03
N GLU A 5 6.51 17.00 11.63
CA GLU A 5 7.83 16.43 11.93
C GLU A 5 7.74 15.35 13.00
N LEU A 6 7.06 15.63 14.12
CA LEU A 6 6.85 14.65 15.19
C LEU A 6 6.10 13.40 14.71
N THR A 7 5.09 13.57 13.85
CA THR A 7 4.36 12.43 13.25
C THR A 7 5.23 11.63 12.28
N HIS A 8 6.14 12.31 11.56
CA HIS A 8 7.08 11.67 10.65
C HIS A 8 8.15 10.89 11.41
N GLU A 9 8.79 11.48 12.42
CA GLU A 9 9.81 10.84 13.27
C GLU A 9 9.24 9.63 14.02
N ALA A 10 8.07 9.76 14.65
CA ALA A 10 7.41 8.64 15.32
C ALA A 10 7.06 7.48 14.37
N GLY A 11 6.78 7.78 13.09
CA GLY A 11 6.58 6.78 12.04
C GLY A 11 7.86 6.09 11.57
N SER A 12 9.02 6.68 11.87
CA SER A 12 10.37 6.19 11.50
C SER A 12 11.05 5.43 12.65
N GLU A 13 10.70 5.72 13.91
CA GLU A 13 11.31 5.15 15.12
C GLU A 13 10.39 4.17 15.87
N GLY A 14 9.29 3.75 15.23
CA GLY A 14 8.30 2.84 15.81
C GLY A 14 8.72 1.36 15.80
N PRO A 15 7.96 0.47 16.48
CA PRO A 15 8.26 -0.96 16.58
C PRO A 15 7.98 -1.75 15.28
N LEU A 16 7.46 -1.10 14.24
CA LEU A 16 7.11 -1.73 12.97
C LEU A 16 8.30 -1.63 12.01
N ASP A 17 8.62 -2.73 11.33
CA ASP A 17 9.60 -2.72 10.26
C ASP A 17 9.10 -1.89 9.05
N GLU A 18 10.02 -1.44 8.20
CA GLU A 18 9.68 -0.59 7.06
C GLU A 18 8.63 -1.25 6.15
N ARG A 19 8.78 -2.54 5.88
CA ARG A 19 7.82 -3.35 5.11
C ARG A 19 6.40 -3.25 5.67
N THR A 20 6.23 -3.45 6.98
CA THR A 20 4.93 -3.38 7.64
C THR A 20 4.37 -1.96 7.56
N VAL A 21 5.19 -0.93 7.77
CA VAL A 21 4.77 0.47 7.62
C VAL A 21 4.27 0.75 6.20
N ARG A 22 4.94 0.23 5.17
CA ARG A 22 4.51 0.40 3.77
C ARG A 22 3.20 -0.31 3.48
N LEU A 23 3.02 -1.55 3.93
CA LEU A 23 1.76 -2.29 3.75
C LEU A 23 0.58 -1.61 4.45
N VAL A 24 0.77 -1.07 5.66
CA VAL A 24 -0.25 -0.30 6.37
C VAL A 24 -0.64 0.97 5.59
N LYS A 25 0.34 1.75 5.13
CA LYS A 25 0.10 2.96 4.33
C LYS A 25 -0.59 2.63 3.01
N LEU A 26 -0.20 1.53 2.37
CA LEU A 26 -0.83 1.04 1.16
C LEU A 26 -2.29 0.68 1.41
N GLY A 27 -2.59 -0.06 2.50
CA GLY A 27 -3.96 -0.40 2.85
C GLY A 27 -4.85 0.83 3.09
N ILE A 28 -4.32 1.89 3.69
CA ILE A 28 -5.02 3.17 3.85
C ILE A 28 -5.29 3.83 2.49
N ALA A 29 -4.32 3.82 1.58
CA ALA A 29 -4.50 4.37 0.23
C ALA A 29 -5.58 3.62 -0.56
N MET A 30 -5.61 2.29 -0.43
CA MET A 30 -6.64 1.42 -1.00
C MET A 30 -8.02 1.75 -0.44
N ALA A 31 -8.16 1.84 0.89
CA ALA A 31 -9.43 2.18 1.53
C ALA A 31 -9.92 3.60 1.22
N ALA A 32 -8.99 4.53 1.00
CA ALA A 32 -9.31 5.90 0.58
C ALA A 32 -9.66 6.01 -0.91
N MET A 33 -9.59 4.91 -1.68
CA MET A 33 -9.86 4.86 -3.12
C MET A 33 -9.04 5.90 -3.91
N ARG A 34 -7.74 5.98 -3.62
CA ARG A 34 -6.81 6.92 -4.26
C ARG A 34 -5.82 6.17 -5.17
N GLU A 35 -6.19 5.93 -6.41
CA GLU A 35 -5.41 5.17 -7.40
C GLU A 35 -3.92 5.55 -7.45
N GLY A 36 -3.58 6.83 -7.64
CA GLY A 36 -2.17 7.26 -7.66
C GLY A 36 -1.40 7.00 -6.35
N ALA A 37 -2.10 7.01 -5.21
CA ALA A 37 -1.52 6.64 -3.92
C ALA A 37 -1.36 5.11 -3.79
N VAL A 38 -2.27 4.32 -4.37
CA VAL A 38 -2.14 2.86 -4.48
C VAL A 38 -0.94 2.52 -5.36
N HIS A 39 -0.82 3.08 -6.56
CA HIS A 39 0.31 2.80 -7.47
C HIS A 39 1.66 3.12 -6.82
N SER A 40 1.80 4.32 -6.26
CA SER A 40 3.04 4.71 -5.57
C SER A 40 3.26 3.92 -4.28
N GLY A 41 2.20 3.50 -3.60
CA GLY A 41 2.27 2.66 -2.41
C GLY A 41 2.74 1.24 -2.71
N VAL A 42 2.28 0.64 -3.82
CA VAL A 42 2.72 -0.68 -4.30
C VAL A 42 4.22 -0.67 -4.58
N ARG A 43 4.72 0.28 -5.40
CA ARG A 43 6.17 0.41 -5.68
C ARG A 43 6.98 0.55 -4.40
N LYS A 44 6.59 1.45 -3.50
CA LYS A 44 7.30 1.65 -2.22
C LYS A 44 7.25 0.41 -1.30
N ALA A 45 6.17 -0.38 -1.36
CA ALA A 45 6.10 -1.63 -0.61
C ALA A 45 7.07 -2.66 -1.18
N LEU A 46 7.12 -2.81 -2.51
CA LEU A 46 8.10 -3.67 -3.19
C LEU A 46 9.54 -3.23 -2.90
N ASP A 47 9.84 -1.93 -2.97
CA ASP A 47 11.15 -1.35 -2.64
C ASP A 47 11.58 -1.66 -1.19
N SER A 48 10.61 -1.80 -0.27
CA SER A 48 10.85 -2.18 1.13
C SER A 48 10.97 -3.69 1.36
N GLY A 49 10.95 -4.49 0.29
CA GLY A 49 11.04 -5.95 0.35
C GLY A 49 9.71 -6.67 0.60
N ALA A 50 8.57 -5.98 0.48
CA ALA A 50 7.28 -6.66 0.49
C ALA A 50 7.14 -7.53 -0.77
N THR A 51 6.56 -8.71 -0.63
CA THR A 51 6.27 -9.61 -1.75
C THR A 51 4.95 -9.25 -2.44
N ARG A 52 4.79 -9.66 -3.69
CA ARG A 52 3.52 -9.53 -4.41
C ARG A 52 2.37 -10.21 -3.67
N ASP A 53 2.64 -11.35 -3.04
CA ASP A 53 1.64 -12.10 -2.27
C ASP A 53 1.19 -11.33 -1.01
N GLU A 54 2.10 -10.67 -0.29
CA GLU A 54 1.75 -9.81 0.85
C GLU A 54 0.87 -8.62 0.42
N ILE A 55 1.13 -8.05 -0.75
CA ILE A 55 0.33 -6.96 -1.33
C ILE A 55 -1.07 -7.48 -1.71
N LEU A 56 -1.16 -8.63 -2.39
CA LEU A 56 -2.43 -9.25 -2.75
C LEU A 56 -3.24 -9.67 -1.52
N GLN A 57 -2.58 -10.19 -0.49
CA GLN A 57 -3.23 -10.46 0.80
C GLN A 57 -3.80 -9.19 1.42
N THR A 58 -3.10 -8.06 1.33
CA THR A 58 -3.60 -6.76 1.82
C THR A 58 -4.90 -6.36 1.11
N VAL A 59 -5.00 -6.57 -0.21
CA VAL A 59 -6.25 -6.36 -0.97
C VAL A 59 -7.36 -7.28 -0.45
N ALA A 60 -7.06 -8.56 -0.25
CA ALA A 60 -8.04 -9.54 0.23
C ALA A 60 -8.55 -9.21 1.64
N LEU A 61 -7.67 -8.76 2.55
CA LEU A 61 -8.03 -8.34 3.89
C LEU A 61 -8.99 -7.14 3.89
N LEU A 62 -8.80 -6.19 2.96
CA LEU A 62 -9.64 -5.00 2.85
C LEU A 62 -10.99 -5.26 2.20
N ALA A 63 -11.15 -6.32 1.42
CA ALA A 63 -12.36 -6.56 0.64
C ALA A 63 -13.65 -6.59 1.46
N GLY A 64 -13.60 -7.13 2.68
CA GLY A 64 -14.72 -7.12 3.63
C GLY A 64 -15.06 -5.74 4.20
N THR A 65 -14.09 -4.82 4.20
CA THR A 65 -14.23 -3.46 4.75
C THR A 65 -14.70 -2.46 3.68
N ILE A 66 -14.16 -2.56 2.47
CA ILE A 66 -14.40 -1.55 1.40
C ILE A 66 -15.46 -1.99 0.38
N GLY A 67 -15.94 -3.23 0.48
CA GLY A 67 -16.89 -3.84 -0.44
C GLY A 67 -16.24 -4.39 -1.71
N PHE A 68 -16.93 -5.33 -2.35
CA PHE A 68 -16.38 -6.11 -3.47
C PHE A 68 -15.99 -5.25 -4.69
N SER A 69 -16.84 -4.29 -5.09
CA SER A 69 -16.55 -3.43 -6.25
C SER A 69 -15.28 -2.59 -6.05
N SER A 70 -15.11 -2.02 -4.85
CA SER A 70 -13.90 -1.27 -4.49
C SER A 70 -12.66 -2.17 -4.44
N ALA A 71 -12.80 -3.39 -3.91
CA ALA A 71 -11.71 -4.36 -3.88
C ALA A 71 -11.26 -4.78 -5.28
N VAL A 72 -12.20 -4.96 -6.22
CA VAL A 72 -11.87 -5.24 -7.63
C VAL A 72 -11.11 -4.09 -8.27
N ALA A 73 -11.54 -2.84 -8.05
CA ALA A 73 -10.82 -1.67 -8.59
C ALA A 73 -9.41 -1.54 -8.01
N VAL A 74 -9.26 -1.72 -6.69
CA VAL A 74 -7.95 -1.75 -6.04
C VAL A 74 -7.07 -2.87 -6.60
N TYR A 75 -7.63 -4.06 -6.82
CA TYR A 75 -6.91 -5.18 -7.41
C TYR A 75 -6.40 -4.82 -8.81
N THR A 76 -7.21 -4.18 -9.66
CA THR A 76 -6.74 -3.79 -11.00
C THR A 76 -5.58 -2.79 -10.94
N TRP A 77 -5.64 -1.80 -10.05
CA TRP A 77 -4.55 -0.83 -9.85
C TRP A 77 -3.25 -1.48 -9.35
N VAL A 78 -3.35 -2.50 -8.50
CA VAL A 78 -2.18 -3.29 -8.08
C VAL A 78 -1.59 -4.05 -9.28
N GLN A 79 -2.44 -4.65 -10.11
CA GLN A 79 -2.00 -5.38 -11.30
C GLN A 79 -1.35 -4.47 -12.35
N ASP A 80 -1.80 -3.22 -12.49
CA ASP A 80 -1.21 -2.23 -13.40
C ASP A 80 0.29 -2.05 -13.09
N VAL A 81 0.65 -1.87 -11.81
CA VAL A 81 2.04 -1.76 -11.38
C VAL A 81 2.82 -3.07 -11.56
N PHE A 82 2.20 -4.20 -11.28
CA PHE A 82 2.82 -5.52 -11.46
C PHE A 82 3.13 -5.85 -12.93
N GLY A 83 2.34 -5.30 -13.85
CA GLY A 83 2.53 -5.39 -15.29
C GLY A 83 3.63 -4.47 -15.81
N GLU A 84 3.75 -3.25 -15.26
CA GLU A 84 4.81 -2.28 -15.60
C GLU A 84 6.22 -2.84 -15.36
N GLU A 85 6.42 -3.61 -14.27
CA GLU A 85 7.74 -4.20 -13.94
C GLU A 85 8.20 -5.32 -14.88
N GLN A 86 7.31 -5.91 -15.69
CA GLN A 86 7.66 -6.99 -16.63
C GLN A 86 8.09 -6.48 -18.02
N GLY A 87 7.97 -5.17 -18.26
CA GLY A 87 8.28 -4.52 -19.54
C GLY A 87 9.55 -3.66 -19.56
N GLY A 88 10.38 -3.71 -18.51
CA GLY A 88 11.62 -2.94 -18.36
C GLY A 88 12.88 -3.80 -18.45
#